data_AF-A0A4P0Y9J0-F1
#
_entry.id   AF-A0A4P0Y9J0-F1
#
_cell.length_a   1.000
_cell.length_b   1.000
_cell.length_c   1.000
_cell.angle_alpha   90.00
_cell.angle_beta   90.00
_cell.angle_gamma   90.00
#
_symmetry.space_group_name_H-M   'P 1'
#
loop_
_entity.id
_entity.type
_entity.pdbx_description
1 polymer ?
#
loop_
_entity_poly.entity_id
_entity_poly.type
_entity_poly.pdbx_seq_one_letter_code
_entity_poly.pdbx_strand_id
1 'polypeptide(L)'
;MSQGLTWLADHLSRHPFPGHICCSHGCALAAGSDEQAVPILRQLAAHGVTLIALPMTNLLLQDATFGRTPRQRGITLLHEAQAAGVATLLGCDNVQDAFLSGGQLRPAGHPGLRSVRRSAQRPV
;
A
#
# COMPACT_ATOMS: atom_id res chain seq x y z
N MET A 1 -8.50 -10.95 6.16
CA MET A 1 -7.23 -10.29 5.83
C MET A 1 -6.30 -11.28 5.12
N SER A 2 -5.54 -10.86 4.10
CA SER A 2 -4.58 -11.74 3.42
C SER A 2 -3.27 -11.84 4.22
N GLN A 3 -2.62 -13.01 4.17
CA GLN A 3 -1.47 -13.32 5.02
C GLN A 3 -0.13 -12.77 4.49
N GLY A 4 -0.11 -12.16 3.30
CA GLY A 4 1.14 -11.79 2.62
C GLY A 4 1.97 -10.73 3.36
N LEU A 5 1.34 -9.63 3.79
CA LEU A 5 2.05 -8.57 4.54
C LEU A 5 2.38 -9.00 5.96
N THR A 6 1.54 -9.84 6.58
CA THR A 6 1.84 -10.48 7.87
C THR A 6 3.09 -11.33 7.75
N TRP A 7 3.14 -12.23 6.76
CA TRP A 7 4.30 -13.08 6.51
C TRP A 7 5.56 -12.25 6.25
N LEU A 8 5.47 -11.18 5.46
CA LEU A 8 6.60 -10.30 5.18
C LEU A 8 7.14 -9.65 6.47
N ALA A 9 6.24 -9.12 7.31
CA ALA A 9 6.62 -8.49 8.58
C ALA A 9 7.33 -9.49 9.52
N ASP A 10 6.81 -10.72 9.62
CA ASP A 10 7.42 -11.80 10.41
C ASP A 10 8.73 -12.31 9.82
N HIS A 11 8.86 -12.32 8.49
CA HIS A 11 10.07 -12.72 7.80
C HIS A 11 11.20 -11.71 8.04
N LEU A 12 10.93 -10.41 7.87
CA LEU A 12 11.93 -9.35 8.05
C LEU A 12 12.41 -9.22 9.50
N SER A 13 11.58 -9.60 10.47
CA SER A 13 11.95 -9.67 11.88
C SER A 13 13.03 -10.74 12.15
N ARG A 14 13.08 -11.80 11.34
CA ARG A 14 14.06 -12.90 11.46
C ARG A 14 15.21 -12.78 10.47
N HIS A 15 14.97 -12.13 9.34
CA HIS A 15 15.89 -12.01 8.23
C HIS A 15 15.95 -10.54 7.78
N PRO A 16 16.78 -9.72 8.44
CA PRO A 16 16.92 -8.32 8.08
C PRO A 16 17.38 -8.18 6.63
N PHE A 17 16.69 -7.33 5.87
CA PHE A 17 17.04 -7.03 4.49
C PHE A 17 17.62 -5.61 4.40
N PRO A 18 18.86 -5.42 3.92
CA PRO A 18 19.50 -4.10 3.90
C PRO A 18 18.99 -3.18 2.77
N GLY A 19 18.23 -3.73 1.81
CA GLY A 19 17.70 -2.98 0.68
C GLY A 19 16.39 -2.26 0.99
N HIS A 20 15.72 -1.80 -0.08
CA HIS A 20 14.41 -1.16 0.01
C HIS A 20 13.33 -2.07 -0.53
N ILE A 21 12.26 -2.21 0.23
CA ILE A 21 11.11 -3.03 -0.13
C ILE A 21 9.95 -2.09 -0.43
N CYS A 22 9.33 -2.30 -1.59
CA CYS A 22 8.09 -1.65 -1.98
C CYS A 22 7.00 -2.71 -2.09
N CYS A 23 5.87 -2.48 -1.43
CA CYS A 23 4.68 -3.31 -1.55
C CYS A 23 3.58 -2.48 -2.21
N SER A 24 3.12 -2.90 -3.39
CA SER A 24 1.99 -2.27 -4.06
C SER A 24 0.65 -2.84 -3.58
N HIS A 25 -0.42 -2.08 -3.83
CA HIS A 25 -1.81 -2.33 -3.46
C HIS A 25 -2.06 -2.31 -1.96
N GLY A 26 -1.62 -3.35 -1.23
CA GLY A 26 -1.89 -3.53 0.20
C GLY A 26 -3.38 -3.56 0.58
N CYS A 27 -4.29 -3.77 -0.37
CA CYS A 27 -5.75 -3.61 -0.17
C CYS A 27 -6.32 -4.50 0.94
N ALA A 28 -5.72 -5.67 1.15
CA ALA A 28 -6.15 -6.61 2.16
C ALA A 28 -6.03 -6.08 3.60
N LEU A 29 -5.20 -5.06 3.85
CA LEU A 29 -5.15 -4.36 5.13
C LEU A 29 -6.49 -3.70 5.46
N ALA A 30 -7.11 -3.03 4.47
CA ALA A 30 -8.39 -2.35 4.64
C ALA A 30 -9.59 -3.30 4.76
N ALA A 31 -9.39 -4.59 4.46
CA ALA A 31 -10.38 -5.63 4.67
C ALA A 31 -10.22 -6.35 6.04
N GLY A 32 -9.15 -6.07 6.77
CA GLY A 32 -8.94 -6.53 8.15
C GLY A 32 -9.53 -5.56 9.17
N SER A 33 -9.48 -5.93 10.45
CA SER A 33 -9.76 -4.99 11.54
C SER A 33 -8.51 -4.17 11.90
N ASP A 34 -8.70 -3.07 12.62
CA ASP A 34 -7.60 -2.21 13.07
C ASP A 34 -6.62 -2.99 13.96
N GLU A 35 -7.12 -3.91 14.80
CA GLU A 35 -6.30 -4.77 15.66
C GLU A 35 -5.37 -5.68 14.84
N GLN A 36 -5.77 -6.04 13.62
CA GLN A 36 -4.96 -6.83 12.70
C GLN A 36 -3.99 -5.95 11.91
N ALA A 37 -4.44 -4.80 11.42
CA ALA A 37 -3.65 -3.95 10.54
C ALA A 37 -2.55 -3.15 11.25
N VAL A 38 -2.85 -2.59 12.44
CA VAL A 38 -1.92 -1.72 13.18
C VAL A 38 -0.58 -2.39 13.51
N PRO A 39 -0.53 -3.64 14.03
CA PRO A 39 0.75 -4.31 14.29
C PRO A 39 1.59 -4.48 13.03
N ILE A 40 0.95 -4.83 11.92
CA ILE A 40 1.63 -5.04 10.63
C ILE A 40 2.22 -3.73 10.13
N LEU A 41 1.44 -2.64 10.12
CA LEU A 41 1.94 -1.33 9.71
C LEU A 41 3.15 -0.87 10.54
N ARG A 42 3.15 -1.12 11.85
CA ARG A 42 4.30 -0.82 12.72
C ARG A 42 5.54 -1.62 12.34
N GLN A 43 5.41 -2.92 12.08
CA GLN A 43 6.54 -3.74 11.64
C GLN A 43 7.06 -3.30 10.27
N LEU A 44 6.17 -3.03 9.31
CA LEU A 44 6.55 -2.51 7.99
C LEU A 44 7.34 -1.20 8.10
N ALA A 45 6.91 -0.28 8.98
CA ALA A 45 7.62 0.97 9.25
C ALA A 45 9.02 0.71 9.85
N ALA A 46 9.13 -0.20 10.82
CA ALA A 46 10.40 -0.55 11.46
C ALA A 46 11.44 -1.11 10.47
N HIS A 47 10.98 -1.78 9.41
CA HIS A 47 11.83 -2.32 8.35
C HIS A 47 11.95 -1.40 7.12
N GLY A 48 11.44 -0.17 7.18
CA GLY A 48 11.56 0.80 6.09
C GLY A 48 10.85 0.39 4.80
N VAL A 49 9.77 -0.39 4.91
CA VAL A 49 8.93 -0.78 3.76
C VAL A 49 8.15 0.43 3.27
N THR A 50 8.04 0.56 1.95
CA THR A 50 7.19 1.57 1.29
C THR A 50 5.90 0.92 0.79
N LEU A 51 4.76 1.52 1.09
CA LEU A 51 3.44 1.07 0.63
C LEU A 51 2.98 1.94 -0.55
N ILE A 52 2.60 1.31 -1.67
CA ILE A 52 2.14 2.01 -2.87
C ILE A 52 0.66 1.71 -3.07
N ALA A 53 -0.21 2.71 -2.91
CA ALA A 53 -1.63 2.56 -3.24
C ALA A 53 -1.88 2.84 -4.73
N LEU A 54 -2.82 2.12 -5.32
CA LEU A 54 -3.13 2.16 -6.74
C LEU A 54 -4.64 2.43 -6.95
N PRO A 55 -5.14 3.64 -6.58
CA PRO A 55 -6.55 3.86 -6.31
C PRO A 55 -7.46 3.62 -7.52
N MET A 56 -7.01 3.97 -8.73
CA MET A 56 -7.83 3.82 -9.94
C MET A 56 -8.15 2.35 -10.22
N THR A 57 -7.12 1.50 -10.34
CA THR A 57 -7.33 0.06 -10.53
C THR A 57 -8.03 -0.56 -9.32
N ASN A 58 -7.66 -0.20 -8.10
CA ASN A 58 -8.23 -0.84 -6.91
C ASN A 58 -9.72 -0.54 -6.73
N LEU A 59 -10.17 0.69 -7.00
CA LEU A 59 -11.60 1.03 -6.95
C LEU A 59 -12.44 0.22 -7.95
N LEU A 60 -11.84 -0.18 -9.09
CA LEU A 60 -12.53 -0.98 -10.10
C LEU A 60 -12.55 -2.48 -9.73
N LEU A 61 -11.42 -3.02 -9.27
CA LEU A 61 -11.24 -4.47 -9.13
C LEU A 61 -11.56 -5.03 -7.74
N GLN A 62 -11.42 -4.24 -6.68
CA GLN A 62 -11.60 -4.75 -5.32
C GLN A 62 -13.08 -4.82 -4.96
N ASP A 63 -13.46 -5.87 -4.23
CA ASP A 63 -14.87 -6.16 -3.87
C ASP A 63 -15.81 -6.35 -5.08
N ALA A 64 -15.25 -6.47 -6.29
CA ALA A 64 -15.97 -6.74 -7.53
C ALA A 64 -16.38 -8.23 -7.58
N THR A 65 -17.59 -8.52 -7.14
CA THR A 65 -18.16 -9.88 -7.14
C THR A 65 -19.49 -9.91 -7.88
N PHE A 66 -19.81 -11.01 -8.56
CA PHE A 66 -21.11 -11.18 -9.23
C PHE A 66 -22.27 -11.22 -8.22
N GLY A 67 -23.43 -10.70 -8.62
CA GLY A 67 -24.67 -10.79 -7.83
C GLY A 67 -24.79 -9.81 -6.66
N ARG A 68 -23.81 -8.91 -6.45
CA ARG A 68 -23.94 -7.78 -5.51
C ARG A 68 -23.12 -6.57 -5.94
N THR A 69 -23.54 -5.40 -5.48
CA THR A 69 -22.77 -4.16 -5.62
C THR A 69 -21.56 -4.18 -4.67
N PRO A 70 -20.37 -3.72 -5.11
CA PRO A 70 -19.23 -3.46 -4.23
C PRO A 70 -19.61 -2.47 -3.12
N ARG A 71 -19.18 -2.76 -1.89
CA ARG A 71 -19.39 -1.96 -0.68
C ARG A 71 -18.08 -1.38 -0.14
N GLN A 72 -16.96 -2.03 -0.41
CA GLN A 72 -15.64 -1.56 -0.01
C GLN A 72 -14.99 -0.74 -1.12
N ARG A 73 -14.25 0.31 -0.76
CA ARG A 73 -13.45 1.08 -1.72
C ARG A 73 -12.22 0.30 -2.20
N GLY A 74 -11.76 -0.66 -1.40
CA GLY A 74 -10.60 -1.49 -1.73
C GLY A 74 -9.27 -0.76 -1.83
N ILE A 75 -9.18 0.48 -1.34
CA ILE A 75 -7.92 1.22 -1.21
C ILE A 75 -7.30 0.83 0.14
N THR A 76 -5.98 0.68 0.20
CA THR A 76 -5.28 0.39 1.45
C THR A 76 -5.33 1.56 2.46
N LEU A 77 -4.90 1.29 3.69
CA LEU A 77 -4.94 2.17 4.85
C LEU A 77 -3.83 3.25 4.79
N LEU A 78 -3.94 4.20 3.84
CA LEU A 78 -2.90 5.21 3.59
C LEU A 78 -2.65 6.14 4.78
N HIS A 79 -3.70 6.61 5.45
CA HIS A 79 -3.56 7.56 6.55
C HIS A 79 -2.97 6.88 7.79
N GLU A 80 -3.43 5.67 8.08
CA GLU A 80 -2.95 4.83 9.17
C GLU A 80 -1.50 4.42 8.93
N ALA A 81 -1.15 4.07 7.69
CA ALA A 81 0.23 3.76 7.30
C ALA A 81 1.15 4.97 7.52
N GLN A 82 0.73 6.16 7.08
CA GLN A 82 1.47 7.41 7.31
C GLN A 82 1.62 7.71 8.80
N ALA A 83 0.56 7.56 9.58
CA ALA A 83 0.58 7.76 11.03
C ALA A 83 1.50 6.75 11.75
N ALA A 84 1.60 5.52 11.23
CA ALA A 84 2.53 4.50 11.72
C ALA A 84 3.98 4.70 11.27
N GLY A 85 4.27 5.69 10.42
CA GLY A 85 5.61 5.97 9.90
C GLY A 85 6.00 5.19 8.64
N VAL A 86 5.06 4.51 7.98
CA VAL A 86 5.28 3.83 6.71
C VAL A 86 5.36 4.86 5.58
N ALA A 87 6.40 4.80 4.76
CA ALA A 87 6.48 5.62 3.56
C ALA A 87 5.38 5.22 2.57
N THR A 88 4.66 6.18 2.00
CA THR A 88 3.53 5.93 1.10
C THR A 88 3.73 6.59 -0.26
N LEU A 89 3.29 5.92 -1.33
CA LEU A 89 3.26 6.44 -2.69
C LEU A 89 1.91 6.14 -3.35
N LEU A 90 1.61 6.88 -4.43
CA LEU A 90 0.47 6.64 -5.29
C LEU A 90 0.95 6.25 -6.69
N GLY A 91 0.29 5.29 -7.32
CA GLY A 91 0.56 4.88 -8.71
C GLY A 91 -0.72 4.69 -9.52
N CYS A 92 -0.58 4.65 -10.85
CA CYS A 92 -1.69 4.43 -11.78
C CYS A 92 -1.99 2.95 -12.02
N ASP A 93 -0.97 2.09 -11.90
CA ASP A 93 -1.04 0.66 -12.21
C ASP A 93 -1.33 0.39 -13.69
N ASN A 94 -2.61 0.23 -14.05
CA ASN A 94 -3.04 -0.19 -15.37
C ASN A 94 -3.38 1.00 -16.28
N VAL A 95 -3.12 0.86 -17.58
CA VAL A 95 -3.44 1.88 -18.58
C VAL A 95 -3.95 1.21 -19.84
N GLN A 96 -5.27 1.33 -20.08
CA GLN A 96 -5.94 0.84 -21.29
C GLN A 96 -5.68 -0.64 -21.56
N ASP A 97 -5.71 -1.45 -20.50
CA ASP A 97 -5.54 -2.90 -20.57
C ASP A 97 -6.78 -3.64 -20.07
N ALA A 98 -6.68 -4.97 -19.94
CA ALA A 98 -7.77 -5.83 -19.51
C ALA A 98 -8.26 -5.56 -18.07
N PHE A 99 -7.45 -4.89 -17.24
CA PHE A 99 -7.75 -4.58 -15.84
C PHE A 99 -8.33 -3.17 -15.68
N LEU A 100 -7.90 -2.22 -16.51
CA LEU A 100 -8.41 -0.84 -16.50
C LEU A 100 -8.48 -0.24 -17.92
N SER A 101 -9.57 -0.53 -18.63
CA SER A 101 -9.78 -0.10 -20.02
C SER A 101 -9.85 1.42 -20.19
N GLY A 102 -10.35 2.15 -19.19
CA GLY A 102 -10.45 3.61 -19.19
C GLY A 102 -9.23 4.36 -18.64
N GLY A 103 -8.14 3.67 -18.30
CA GLY A 103 -6.97 4.28 -17.69
C GLY A 103 -6.28 5.29 -18.61
N GLN A 104 -5.73 6.37 -18.05
CA GLN A 104 -4.84 7.28 -18.78
C GLN A 104 -3.53 7.42 -18.02
N LEU A 105 -2.40 7.24 -18.70
CA LEU A 105 -1.10 7.55 -18.13
C LEU A 105 -0.92 9.08 -18.11
N ARG A 106 -1.34 9.70 -17.02
CA ARG A 106 -1.02 11.10 -16.74
C ARG A 106 0.00 11.10 -15.60
N PRO A 107 1.25 11.56 -15.83
CA PRO A 107 2.16 11.82 -14.73
C PRO A 107 1.47 12.82 -13.79
N ALA A 108 1.18 12.41 -12.57
CA ALA A 108 0.50 13.27 -11.62
C ALA A 108 1.41 14.46 -11.26
N GLY A 109 1.17 15.61 -11.86
CA GLY A 109 1.50 16.91 -11.28
C GLY A 109 0.48 17.25 -10.20
N HIS A 110 0.43 16.47 -9.10
CA HIS A 110 -0.46 16.76 -7.98
C HIS A 110 0.30 17.58 -6.92
N PRO A 111 -0.15 18.80 -6.57
CA PRO A 111 0.55 19.69 -5.63
C PRO A 111 0.64 19.18 -4.17
N GLY A 112 0.02 18.03 -3.86
CA GLY A 112 0.07 17.39 -2.54
C GLY A 112 1.12 16.30 -2.36
N LEU A 113 1.78 15.82 -3.42
CA LEU A 113 2.90 14.89 -3.28
C LEU A 113 4.15 15.67 -2.85
N ARG A 114 4.27 15.93 -1.54
CA ARG A 114 5.61 16.11 -0.96
C ARG A 114 6.32 14.77 -1.18
N SER A 115 7.40 14.76 -1.95
CA SER A 115 8.36 13.68 -1.82
C SER A 115 8.69 13.60 -0.34
N VAL A 116 8.50 12.41 0.26
CA VAL A 116 8.99 12.17 1.60
C VAL A 116 10.52 12.24 1.48
N ARG A 117 11.07 13.44 1.72
CA ARG A 117 12.51 13.60 1.91
C ARG A 117 12.83 12.75 3.13
N ARG A 118 13.55 11.66 2.91
CA ARG A 118 14.13 10.86 3.99
C ARG A 118 14.88 11.80 4.92
N SER A 119 14.60 11.73 6.22
CA SER A 119 15.61 12.12 7.19
C SER A 119 16.76 11.13 7.03
N ALA A 120 17.85 11.58 6.42
CA ALA A 120 19.10 10.85 6.44
C ALA A 120 19.61 10.84 7.88
N GLN A 121 19.21 9.84 8.68
CA GLN A 121 19.88 9.51 9.92
C GLN A 121 19.47 8.12 10.42
N ARG A 122 20.38 7.17 10.22
CA ARG A 122 20.85 6.31 11.31
C ARG A 122 22.35 6.12 11.12
N PRO A 123 23.19 6.46 12.13
CA PRO A 123 24.61 6.18 12.07
C PRO A 123 24.85 4.68 12.24
N VAL A 124 26.05 4.30 11.77
CA VAL A 124 26.69 2.97 11.75
C VAL A 124 26.32 2.08 12.93
#